data_AF-A0A4P9UPQ0-F1
#
_entry.id   AF-A0A4P9UPQ0-F1
#
_cell.length_a   1.000
_cell.length_b   1.000
_cell.length_c   1.000
_cell.angle_alpha   90.00
_cell.angle_beta   90.00
_cell.angle_gamma   90.00
#
_symmetry.space_group_name_H-M   'P 1'
#
loop_
_entity.id
_entity.type
_entity.pdbx_description
1 polymer ?
#
loop_
_entity_poly.entity_id
_entity_poly.type
_entity_poly.pdbx_seq_one_letter_code
_entity_poly.pdbx_strand_id
1 'polypeptide(L)'
;MSSEEDNNNQASESTQETVEKETVSKSSEDKTESIKKMAGGFLSSTLKLKEEKPKVFYGAVGGVVVLLGIMMFGGGSGSSVSGPVMKDLVVGQKYVLQGPNAYDKDSSIRLVAVPGTIAAYDDTEEDDRVGGCKHMPAGTPVTVLGFQDAFGKKNAFANVRIEAEGECQGKTAWTNSINVQ
;
A
#
# COMPACT_ATOMS: atom_id res chain seq x y z
N MET A 1 -26.41 60.58 13.17
CA MET A 1 -25.20 60.22 13.95
C MET A 1 -24.45 59.19 13.13
N SER A 2 -23.53 59.65 12.28
CA SER A 2 -22.08 59.79 12.58
C SER A 2 -21.39 58.44 12.32
N SER A 3 -20.60 58.27 11.24
CA SER A 3 -19.22 58.78 11.08
C SER A 3 -18.31 58.09 12.12
N GLU A 4 -17.19 57.42 11.81
CA GLU A 4 -16.15 57.62 10.79
C GLU A 4 -15.12 56.45 10.90
N GLU A 5 -14.43 56.15 9.78
CA GLU A 5 -12.95 55.94 9.64
C GLU A 5 -12.26 54.71 10.31
N ASP A 6 -11.24 54.03 9.74
CA ASP A 6 -10.48 54.23 8.50
C ASP A 6 -9.47 53.09 8.19
N ASN A 7 -9.08 53.00 6.90
CA ASN A 7 -7.75 52.74 6.30
C ASN A 7 -6.91 51.46 6.62
N ASN A 8 -6.04 50.92 5.78
CA ASN A 8 -5.69 50.94 4.34
C ASN A 8 -4.41 50.07 4.17
N ASN A 9 -4.18 49.53 2.96
CA ASN A 9 -2.87 49.34 2.27
C ASN A 9 -2.71 48.03 1.48
N GLN A 10 -3.17 48.11 0.22
CA GLN A 10 -2.51 47.82 -1.06
C GLN A 10 -1.04 47.32 -1.08
N ALA A 11 -0.73 46.31 -1.91
CA ALA A 11 0.12 46.40 -3.13
C ALA A 11 0.61 45.03 -3.66
N SER A 12 0.51 44.86 -4.99
CA SER A 12 1.06 43.78 -5.83
C SER A 12 2.47 44.10 -6.35
N GLU A 13 3.26 43.07 -6.70
CA GLU A 13 4.31 42.97 -7.77
C GLU A 13 5.19 41.73 -7.47
N SER A 14 5.99 41.10 -8.33
CA SER A 14 6.09 40.82 -9.77
C SER A 14 7.42 40.04 -9.95
N THR A 15 7.40 38.95 -10.72
CA THR A 15 8.36 38.50 -11.75
C THR A 15 9.89 38.69 -11.61
N GLN A 16 10.60 37.54 -11.70
CA GLN A 16 11.91 37.21 -12.32
C GLN A 16 13.10 38.19 -12.27
N GLU A 17 14.26 37.64 -11.89
CA GLU A 17 15.54 38.00 -12.53
C GLU A 17 16.47 36.78 -12.66
N THR A 18 16.96 36.63 -13.89
CA THR A 18 18.01 35.73 -14.37
C THR A 18 19.34 36.47 -14.29
N VAL A 19 20.42 35.86 -13.79
CA VAL A 19 21.78 36.29 -14.17
C VAL A 19 22.65 35.07 -14.49
N GLU A 20 23.03 35.06 -15.75
CA GLU A 20 23.94 34.20 -16.50
C GLU A 20 25.41 34.49 -16.12
N LYS A 21 26.23 33.44 -16.01
CA LYS A 21 27.68 33.59 -16.23
C LYS A 21 28.26 32.31 -16.81
N GLU A 22 28.46 32.32 -18.12
CA GLU A 22 29.36 31.42 -18.83
C GLU A 22 30.76 31.43 -18.22
N THR A 23 31.38 30.27 -18.13
CA THR A 23 32.82 30.14 -18.39
C THR A 23 33.08 28.79 -19.05
N VAL A 24 33.13 28.81 -20.38
CA VAL A 24 33.63 27.72 -21.22
C VAL A 24 35.12 27.53 -20.93
N SER A 25 35.52 26.33 -20.51
CA SER A 25 36.92 25.89 -20.48
C SER A 25 37.06 24.51 -21.13
N LYS A 26 37.34 24.53 -22.43
CA LYS A 26 38.41 23.77 -23.11
C LYS A 26 38.71 22.37 -22.54
N SER A 27 37.85 21.39 -22.80
CA SER A 27 38.13 19.96 -22.51
C SER A 27 37.28 19.01 -23.37
N SER A 28 37.24 19.20 -24.69
CA SER A 28 36.37 18.42 -25.58
C SER A 28 37.10 17.71 -26.74
N GLU A 29 38.31 18.11 -27.09
CA GLU A 29 39.04 17.51 -28.23
C GLU A 29 39.78 16.20 -27.87
N ASP A 30 40.30 16.07 -26.64
CA ASP A 30 41.07 14.89 -26.21
C ASP A 30 40.19 13.65 -25.94
N LYS A 31 38.97 13.87 -25.40
CA LYS A 31 38.02 12.78 -25.13
C LYS A 31 37.52 12.12 -26.42
N THR A 32 37.34 12.89 -27.49
CA THR A 32 36.77 12.37 -28.74
C THR A 32 37.77 11.45 -29.46
N GLU A 33 39.07 11.75 -29.40
CA GLU A 33 40.11 10.92 -30.01
C GLU A 33 40.39 9.64 -29.19
N SER A 34 40.36 9.74 -27.85
CA SER A 34 40.51 8.60 -26.95
C SER A 34 39.34 7.60 -27.03
N ILE A 35 38.11 8.10 -27.17
CA ILE A 35 36.92 7.25 -27.38
C ILE A 35 36.98 6.55 -28.75
N LYS A 36 37.45 7.24 -29.80
CA LYS A 36 37.57 6.67 -31.16
C LYS A 36 38.67 5.60 -31.25
N LYS A 37 39.80 5.79 -30.53
CA LYS A 37 40.87 4.78 -30.41
C LYS A 37 40.46 3.57 -29.56
N MET A 38 39.71 3.77 -28.47
CA MET A 38 39.15 2.65 -27.68
C MET A 38 38.11 1.85 -28.46
N ALA A 39 37.21 2.52 -29.18
CA ALA A 39 36.22 1.84 -30.02
C ALA A 39 36.88 1.07 -31.18
N GLY A 40 37.90 1.65 -31.82
CA GLY A 40 38.69 0.98 -32.87
C GLY A 40 39.43 -0.25 -32.34
N GLY A 41 40.10 -0.14 -31.19
CA GLY A 41 40.82 -1.26 -30.57
C GLY A 41 39.90 -2.39 -30.07
N PHE A 42 38.70 -2.05 -29.58
CA PHE A 42 37.70 -3.02 -29.16
C PHE A 42 37.09 -3.77 -30.35
N LEU A 43 36.75 -3.07 -31.44
CA LEU A 43 36.21 -3.68 -32.66
C LEU A 43 37.23 -4.61 -33.32
N SER A 44 38.50 -4.21 -33.42
CA SER A 44 39.57 -5.06 -33.96
C SER A 44 39.82 -6.31 -33.10
N SER A 45 39.77 -6.18 -31.77
CA SER A 45 39.90 -7.32 -30.85
C SER A 45 38.70 -8.26 -30.92
N THR A 46 37.49 -7.72 -31.11
CA THR A 46 36.25 -8.48 -31.27
C THR A 46 36.23 -9.25 -32.58
N LEU A 47 36.70 -8.64 -33.67
CA LEU A 47 36.84 -9.29 -34.98
C LEU A 47 37.90 -10.40 -34.95
N LYS A 48 39.05 -10.15 -34.31
CA LYS A 48 40.06 -11.21 -34.08
C LYS A 48 39.53 -12.36 -33.25
N LEU A 49 38.74 -12.09 -32.21
CA LEU A 49 38.16 -13.13 -31.37
C LEU A 49 37.11 -13.97 -32.11
N LYS A 50 36.35 -13.34 -33.03
CA LYS A 50 35.45 -14.05 -33.95
C LYS A 50 36.21 -14.98 -34.90
N GLU A 51 37.35 -14.54 -35.43
CA GLU A 51 38.17 -15.30 -36.38
C GLU A 51 38.96 -16.44 -35.71
N GLU A 52 39.61 -16.17 -34.58
CA GLU A 52 40.45 -17.16 -33.88
C GLU A 52 39.64 -18.16 -33.06
N LYS A 53 38.52 -17.74 -32.45
CA LYS A 53 37.70 -18.57 -31.54
C LYS A 53 36.20 -18.32 -31.75
N PRO A 54 35.63 -18.71 -32.91
CA PRO A 54 34.24 -18.41 -33.26
C PRO A 54 33.23 -18.95 -32.24
N LYS A 55 33.47 -20.15 -31.68
CA LYS A 55 32.58 -20.75 -30.66
C LYS A 55 32.46 -19.90 -29.39
N VAL A 56 33.57 -19.28 -28.96
CA VAL A 56 33.61 -18.43 -27.77
C VAL A 56 32.94 -17.10 -28.06
N PHE A 57 33.18 -16.53 -29.24
CA PHE A 57 32.56 -15.28 -29.67
C PHE A 57 31.03 -15.39 -29.74
N TYR A 58 30.50 -16.39 -30.47
CA TYR A 58 29.05 -16.58 -30.57
C TYR A 58 28.42 -17.04 -29.25
N GLY A 59 29.16 -17.77 -28.40
CA GLY A 59 28.72 -18.10 -27.04
C GLY A 59 28.55 -16.88 -26.15
N ALA A 60 29.50 -15.94 -26.21
CA ALA A 60 29.43 -14.68 -25.46
C ALA A 60 28.27 -13.80 -25.94
N VAL A 61 28.11 -13.65 -27.26
CA VAL A 61 26.98 -12.88 -27.85
C VAL A 61 25.64 -13.52 -27.46
N GLY A 62 25.52 -14.85 -27.58
CA GLY A 62 24.31 -15.57 -27.17
C GLY A 62 23.98 -15.39 -25.70
N GLY A 63 24.98 -15.43 -24.81
CA GLY A 63 24.80 -15.20 -23.37
C GLY A 63 24.24 -13.82 -23.05
N VAL A 64 24.75 -12.77 -23.71
CA VAL A 64 24.26 -11.40 -23.53
C VAL A 64 22.81 -11.27 -23.99
N VAL A 65 22.45 -11.86 -25.14
CA VAL A 65 21.08 -11.83 -25.66
C VAL A 65 20.11 -12.55 -24.73
N VAL A 66 20.50 -13.70 -24.17
CA VAL A 66 19.68 -14.44 -23.20
C VAL A 66 19.48 -13.62 -21.91
N LEU A 67 20.53 -12.98 -21.40
CA LEU A 67 20.44 -12.14 -20.20
C LEU A 67 19.50 -10.96 -20.41
N LEU A 68 19.58 -10.29 -21.57
CA LEU A 68 18.66 -9.22 -21.96
C LEU A 68 17.22 -9.73 -22.07
N GLY A 69 17.02 -10.93 -22.62
CA GLY A 69 15.73 -11.59 -22.63
C GLY A 69 15.18 -11.80 -21.22
N ILE A 70 16.00 -12.30 -20.29
CA ILE A 70 15.59 -12.48 -18.89
C ILE A 70 15.27 -11.14 -18.23
N MET A 71 15.98 -10.05 -18.53
CA MET A 71 15.67 -8.73 -17.96
C MET A 71 14.41 -8.10 -18.56
N MET A 72 14.16 -8.29 -19.86
CA MET A 72 12.98 -7.72 -20.53
C MET A 72 11.70 -8.54 -20.29
N PHE A 73 11.82 -9.86 -20.16
CA PHE A 73 10.69 -10.77 -19.94
C PHE A 73 10.57 -11.25 -18.49
N GLY A 74 11.58 -11.00 -17.65
CA GLY A 74 11.56 -11.23 -16.22
C GLY A 74 10.65 -10.22 -15.56
N GLY A 75 9.37 -10.57 -15.47
CA GLY A 75 8.27 -9.73 -15.06
C GLY A 75 8.60 -8.83 -13.87
N GLY A 76 8.21 -7.56 -14.01
CA GLY A 76 8.20 -6.61 -12.92
C GLY A 76 7.46 -7.20 -11.73
N SER A 77 8.12 -7.24 -10.58
CA SER A 77 7.46 -7.49 -9.31
C SER A 77 6.45 -6.37 -9.12
N GLY A 78 5.18 -6.67 -9.42
CA GLY A 78 4.08 -5.78 -9.10
C GLY A 78 4.18 -5.51 -7.61
N SER A 79 4.45 -4.25 -7.24
CA SER A 79 4.45 -3.82 -5.86
C SER A 79 3.07 -4.16 -5.30
N SER A 80 2.99 -5.25 -4.53
CA SER A 80 1.73 -5.61 -3.90
C SER A 80 1.39 -4.47 -2.97
N VAL A 81 0.25 -3.83 -3.19
CA VAL A 81 -0.32 -2.93 -2.18
C VAL A 81 -0.39 -3.73 -0.87
N SER A 82 0.15 -3.15 0.21
CA SER A 82 0.06 -3.80 1.52
C SER A 82 -1.42 -3.91 1.86
N GLY A 83 -1.95 -5.13 1.81
CA GLY A 83 -3.30 -5.42 2.24
C GLY A 83 -3.48 -5.17 3.75
N PRO A 84 -4.72 -5.22 4.25
CA PRO A 84 -4.97 -5.15 5.69
C PRO A 84 -4.20 -6.26 6.41
N VAL A 85 -3.50 -5.89 7.48
CA VAL A 85 -2.77 -6.85 8.33
C VAL A 85 -3.79 -7.74 9.02
N MET A 86 -3.93 -8.97 8.55
CA MET A 86 -4.78 -9.97 9.18
C MET A 86 -4.05 -10.52 10.41
N LYS A 87 -4.63 -10.33 11.60
CA LYS A 87 -4.15 -10.95 12.83
C LYS A 87 -4.49 -12.45 12.79
N ASP A 88 -3.53 -13.30 13.18
CA ASP A 88 -3.85 -14.71 13.43
C ASP A 88 -4.56 -14.82 14.77
N LEU A 89 -5.89 -14.95 14.71
CA LEU A 89 -6.75 -14.98 15.86
C LEU A 89 -6.75 -16.37 16.49
N VAL A 90 -6.61 -16.42 17.81
CA VAL A 90 -6.59 -17.67 18.57
C VAL A 90 -7.82 -17.73 19.48
N VAL A 91 -8.52 -18.86 19.47
CA VAL A 91 -9.67 -19.09 20.34
C VAL A 91 -9.25 -19.01 21.81
N GLY A 92 -10.04 -18.31 22.62
CA GLY A 92 -9.81 -18.08 24.05
C GLY A 92 -8.93 -16.86 24.35
N GLN A 93 -8.32 -16.23 23.34
CA GLN A 93 -7.54 -15.01 23.54
C GLN A 93 -8.41 -13.76 23.51
N LYS A 94 -7.92 -12.72 24.19
CA LYS A 94 -8.54 -11.39 24.26
C LYS A 94 -7.97 -10.47 23.19
N TYR A 95 -8.85 -9.72 22.56
CA TYR A 95 -8.59 -8.80 21.46
C TYR A 95 -9.47 -7.55 21.61
N VAL A 96 -9.34 -6.61 20.68
CA VAL A 96 -10.23 -5.46 20.58
C VAL A 96 -10.96 -5.45 19.25
N LEU A 97 -12.19 -4.93 19.25
CA LEU A 97 -12.93 -4.63 18.02
C LEU A 97 -12.35 -3.36 17.39
N GLN A 98 -11.77 -3.46 16.20
CA GLN A 98 -11.22 -2.33 15.48
C GLN A 98 -11.38 -2.52 13.97
N GLY A 99 -12.03 -1.54 13.33
CA GLY A 99 -12.24 -1.56 11.90
C GLY A 99 -10.92 -1.40 11.14
N PRO A 100 -10.69 -2.14 10.05
CA PRO A 100 -9.43 -2.11 9.30
C PRO A 100 -9.15 -0.74 8.66
N ASN A 101 -10.20 0.03 8.37
CA ASN A 101 -10.14 1.34 7.73
C ASN A 101 -10.61 2.46 8.67
N ALA A 102 -10.84 2.15 9.94
CA ALA A 102 -11.33 3.11 10.91
C ALA A 102 -10.16 3.90 11.49
N TYR A 103 -9.97 5.12 10.97
CA TYR A 103 -9.07 6.12 11.54
C TYR A 103 -9.78 6.99 12.59
N ASP A 104 -11.12 6.99 12.57
CA ASP A 104 -11.95 7.74 13.50
C ASP A 104 -12.22 6.91 14.77
N LYS A 105 -12.10 7.58 15.92
CA LYS A 105 -12.35 6.99 17.25
C LYS A 105 -13.84 6.75 17.50
N ASP A 106 -14.71 7.46 16.79
CA ASP A 106 -16.16 7.33 16.90
C ASP A 106 -16.74 6.26 15.94
N SER A 107 -15.86 5.51 15.27
CA SER A 107 -16.28 4.40 14.41
C SER A 107 -16.93 3.27 15.22
N SER A 108 -17.99 2.70 14.66
CA SER A 108 -18.67 1.54 15.24
C SER A 108 -18.41 0.28 14.42
N ILE A 109 -18.38 -0.85 15.12
CA ILE A 109 -18.22 -2.19 14.57
C ILE A 109 -19.55 -2.91 14.70
N ARG A 110 -20.05 -3.38 13.56
CA ARG A 110 -21.29 -4.15 13.51
C ARG A 110 -21.07 -5.58 14.00
N LEU A 111 -21.96 -6.00 14.89
CA LEU A 111 -22.08 -7.35 15.41
C LEU A 111 -23.41 -7.95 14.93
N VAL A 112 -23.39 -9.23 14.58
CA VAL A 112 -24.57 -9.95 14.07
C VAL A 112 -24.77 -11.25 14.84
N ALA A 113 -26.03 -11.71 14.91
CA ALA A 113 -26.37 -12.96 15.59
C ALA A 113 -25.91 -14.21 14.80
N VAL A 114 -25.89 -14.10 13.47
CA VAL A 114 -25.54 -15.21 12.57
C VAL A 114 -24.41 -14.74 11.65
N PRO A 115 -23.33 -15.53 11.49
CA PRO A 115 -22.26 -15.18 10.57
C PRO A 115 -22.76 -15.18 9.12
N GLY A 116 -22.26 -14.25 8.29
CA GLY A 116 -22.68 -14.09 6.89
C GLY A 116 -23.86 -13.12 6.65
N THR A 117 -24.60 -12.72 7.68
CA THR A 117 -25.74 -11.79 7.52
C THR A 117 -25.37 -10.31 7.64
N ILE A 118 -24.08 -9.97 7.84
CA ILE A 118 -23.60 -8.58 7.96
C ILE A 118 -24.02 -7.69 6.77
N ALA A 119 -24.16 -8.26 5.57
CA ALA A 119 -24.53 -7.53 4.35
C ALA A 119 -26.05 -7.47 4.09
N ALA A 120 -26.88 -8.14 4.90
CA ALA A 120 -28.31 -8.32 4.64
C ALA A 120 -29.22 -7.52 5.59
N TYR A 121 -28.67 -6.84 6.59
CA TYR A 121 -29.44 -6.01 7.51
C TYR A 121 -29.37 -4.54 7.09
N ASP A 122 -30.53 -3.96 6.87
CA ASP A 122 -30.77 -2.55 6.58
C ASP A 122 -31.09 -1.82 7.88
N ASP A 123 -30.18 -0.95 8.33
CA ASP A 123 -30.27 -0.21 9.61
C ASP A 123 -31.47 0.78 9.67
N THR A 124 -32.31 0.84 8.61
CA THR A 124 -33.50 1.69 8.53
C THR A 124 -34.79 1.05 9.03
N GLU A 125 -34.81 -0.26 9.28
CA GLU A 125 -36.00 -0.98 9.77
C GLU A 125 -36.03 -1.07 11.31
N GLU A 126 -37.22 -0.96 11.89
CA GLU A 126 -37.47 -0.73 13.33
C GLU A 126 -36.86 -1.78 14.31
N ASP A 127 -36.50 -2.96 13.80
CA ASP A 127 -35.86 -4.03 14.60
C ASP A 127 -34.38 -3.71 14.95
N ASP A 128 -33.78 -2.72 14.29
CA ASP A 128 -32.41 -2.23 14.54
C ASP A 128 -32.32 -1.17 15.64
N ARG A 129 -33.45 -0.63 16.11
CA ARG A 129 -33.51 0.38 17.19
C ARG A 129 -33.42 -0.21 18.59
N VAL A 130 -33.61 -1.54 18.74
CA VAL A 130 -33.88 -2.20 20.04
C VAL A 130 -32.77 -3.18 20.47
N GLY A 131 -31.88 -3.58 19.57
CA GLY A 131 -30.77 -4.50 19.87
C GLY A 131 -29.50 -3.76 20.30
N GLY A 132 -29.38 -3.38 21.58
CA GLY A 132 -28.32 -2.49 22.09
C GLY A 132 -26.85 -2.92 21.88
N CYS A 133 -26.58 -4.11 21.34
CA CYS A 133 -25.23 -4.64 21.10
C CYS A 133 -24.92 -4.90 19.62
N LYS A 134 -25.75 -4.39 18.70
CA LYS A 134 -25.52 -4.51 17.24
C LYS A 134 -24.36 -3.65 16.77
N HIS A 135 -24.14 -2.49 17.39
CA HIS A 135 -23.03 -1.59 17.09
C HIS A 135 -22.19 -1.38 18.34
N MET A 136 -20.94 -1.81 18.30
CA MET A 136 -19.99 -1.61 19.38
C MET A 136 -18.97 -0.55 19.00
N PRO A 137 -18.54 0.33 19.92
CA PRO A 137 -17.49 1.28 19.64
C PRO A 137 -16.18 0.57 19.32
N ALA A 138 -15.35 1.18 18.47
CA ALA A 138 -13.98 0.76 18.28
C ALA A 138 -13.21 0.73 19.62
N GLY A 139 -12.29 -0.22 19.76
CA GLY A 139 -11.56 -0.50 21.00
C GLY A 139 -12.31 -1.39 22.01
N THR A 140 -13.55 -1.81 21.73
CA THR A 140 -14.30 -2.71 22.62
C THR A 140 -13.54 -4.02 22.86
N PRO A 141 -13.20 -4.38 24.10
CA PRO A 141 -12.51 -5.62 24.40
C PRO A 141 -13.44 -6.83 24.21
N VAL A 142 -12.91 -7.87 23.57
CA VAL A 142 -13.62 -9.10 23.24
C VAL A 142 -12.75 -10.34 23.43
N THR A 143 -13.37 -11.47 23.71
CA THR A 143 -12.72 -12.80 23.70
C THR A 143 -13.21 -13.58 22.49
N VAL A 144 -12.29 -14.14 21.70
CA VAL A 144 -12.65 -15.00 20.55
C VAL A 144 -13.08 -16.38 21.04
N LEU A 145 -14.26 -16.83 20.63
CA LEU A 145 -14.83 -18.12 21.01
C LEU A 145 -14.76 -19.17 19.89
N GLY A 146 -14.67 -18.73 18.64
CA GLY A 146 -14.65 -19.63 17.49
C GLY A 146 -14.68 -18.88 16.18
N PHE A 147 -14.66 -19.64 15.08
CA PHE A 147 -14.63 -19.10 13.73
C PHE A 147 -15.63 -19.79 12.82
N GLN A 148 -15.98 -19.11 11.73
CA GLN A 148 -16.70 -19.70 10.63
C GLN A 148 -16.08 -19.31 9.29
N ASP A 149 -15.97 -20.30 8.40
CA ASP A 149 -15.56 -20.11 7.02
C ASP A 149 -16.72 -19.55 6.20
N ALA A 150 -16.43 -18.62 5.31
CA ALA A 150 -17.43 -18.07 4.39
C ALA A 150 -16.75 -17.48 3.16
N PHE A 151 -17.49 -17.45 2.04
CA PHE A 151 -17.04 -16.85 0.77
C PHE A 151 -15.65 -17.34 0.30
N GLY A 152 -15.33 -18.61 0.54
CA GLY A 152 -14.03 -19.21 0.17
C GLY A 152 -12.85 -18.79 1.06
N LYS A 153 -13.10 -18.06 2.15
CA LYS A 153 -12.08 -17.65 3.12
C LYS A 153 -12.24 -18.42 4.43
N LYS A 154 -11.14 -19.06 4.86
CA LYS A 154 -11.06 -19.70 6.18
C LYS A 154 -11.13 -18.66 7.29
N ASN A 155 -11.86 -18.94 8.37
CA ASN A 155 -12.07 -18.05 9.51
C ASN A 155 -12.53 -16.65 9.10
N ALA A 156 -13.44 -16.54 8.14
CA ALA A 156 -13.95 -15.26 7.66
C ALA A 156 -14.70 -14.48 8.75
N PHE A 157 -15.44 -15.20 9.61
CA PHE A 157 -16.16 -14.63 10.74
C PHE A 157 -15.60 -15.15 12.06
N ALA A 158 -15.56 -14.29 13.06
CA ALA A 158 -15.19 -14.63 14.43
C ALA A 158 -16.42 -14.53 15.33
N ASN A 159 -16.66 -15.56 16.14
CA ASN A 159 -17.57 -15.49 17.27
C ASN A 159 -16.81 -14.86 18.43
N VAL A 160 -17.37 -13.80 18.99
CA VAL A 160 -16.74 -13.01 20.04
C VAL A 160 -17.68 -12.89 21.23
N ARG A 161 -17.11 -12.96 22.43
CA ARG A 161 -17.75 -12.57 23.69
C ARG A 161 -17.32 -11.16 24.04
N ILE A 162 -18.28 -10.30 24.34
CA ILE A 162 -18.01 -8.92 24.73
C ILE A 162 -17.53 -8.88 26.19
N GLU A 163 -16.36 -8.30 26.42
CA GLU A 163 -15.76 -8.15 27.75
C GLU A 163 -15.98 -6.75 28.32
N ALA A 164 -16.44 -5.80 27.51
CA ALA A 164 -16.75 -4.45 27.94
C ALA A 164 -17.85 -4.44 29.00
N GLU A 165 -17.69 -3.59 30.01
CA GLU A 165 -18.70 -3.36 31.04
C GLU A 165 -19.95 -2.72 30.44
N GLY A 166 -21.13 -3.14 30.90
CA GLY A 166 -22.42 -2.60 30.48
C GLY A 166 -23.40 -3.68 30.02
N GLU A 167 -24.46 -3.24 29.33
CA GLU A 167 -25.58 -4.11 28.93
C GLU A 167 -25.19 -5.24 27.96
N CYS A 168 -24.03 -5.09 27.30
CA CYS A 168 -23.51 -6.05 26.34
C CYS A 168 -22.51 -7.03 26.94
N GLN A 169 -22.12 -6.87 28.21
CA GLN A 169 -21.12 -7.70 28.85
C GLN A 169 -21.52 -9.18 28.83
N GLY A 170 -20.60 -10.05 28.41
CA GLY A 170 -20.80 -11.48 28.34
C GLY A 170 -21.67 -11.97 27.17
N LYS A 171 -22.32 -11.07 26.42
CA LYS A 171 -23.07 -11.43 25.22
C LYS A 171 -22.12 -11.90 24.13
N THR A 172 -22.58 -12.88 23.36
CA THR A 172 -21.84 -13.44 22.23
C THR A 172 -22.44 -12.96 20.92
N ALA A 173 -21.60 -12.59 19.97
CA ALA A 173 -22.02 -12.20 18.63
C ALA A 173 -20.95 -12.58 17.61
N TRP A 174 -21.29 -12.39 16.34
CA TRP A 174 -20.39 -12.62 15.22
C TRP A 174 -19.97 -11.29 14.61
N THR A 175 -18.72 -11.20 14.17
CA THR A 175 -18.24 -10.10 13.33
C THR A 175 -17.25 -10.64 12.30
N ASN A 176 -16.88 -9.80 11.33
CA ASN A 176 -15.84 -10.16 10.37
C ASN A 176 -14.49 -10.24 11.11
N SER A 177 -13.71 -11.30 10.90
CA SER A 177 -12.46 -11.51 11.64
C SER A 177 -11.43 -10.38 11.45
N ILE A 178 -11.52 -9.64 10.34
CA ILE A 178 -10.71 -8.43 10.08
C ILE A 178 -11.03 -7.27 11.04
N ASN A 179 -12.18 -7.29 11.70
CA ASN A 179 -12.56 -6.30 12.71
C ASN A 179 -12.03 -6.65 14.11
N VAL A 180 -11.22 -7.70 14.27
CA VAL A 180 -10.68 -8.16 15.56
C VAL A 180 -9.15 -8.04 15.51
N GLN A 181 -8.57 -7.32 16.47
CA GLN A 181 -7.13 -6.98 16.49
C GLN A 181 -6.45 -7.31 17.82
#